data_AF-A0A6M0RQG3-F1
#
_entry.id   AF-A0A6M0RQG3-F1
#
_cell.length_a   1.000
_cell.length_b   1.000
_cell.length_c   1.000
_cell.angle_alpha   90.00
_cell.angle_beta   90.00
_cell.angle_gamma   90.00
#
_symmetry.space_group_name_H-M   'P 1'
#
loop_
_entity.id
_entity.type
_entity.pdbx_description
1 polymer ?
#
loop_
_entity_poly.entity_id
_entity_poly.type
_entity_poly.pdbx_seq_one_letter_code
_entity_poly.pdbx_strand_id
1 'polypeptide(L)'
;MDIEFGNLDNLDTNGTGWFIGFSDWTKADPAKDVNLRFNPHGQEFSNLSAKWMHHIVGETRGLNKPISYGRTITMLMSDSGGFRIEFSSRPDFKAPDTHNYLLEKRGDFIAWGANVYHQAFVERESTTLTMRWEPSKKLPH
;
A
#
# COMPACT_ATOMS: atom_id res chain seq x y z
N MET A 1 7.88 6.78 8.86
CA MET A 1 7.31 6.71 7.50
C MET A 1 6.03 5.92 7.58
N ASP A 2 4.96 6.36 6.93
CA ASP A 2 3.66 5.71 7.05
C ASP A 2 3.59 4.52 6.10
N ILE A 3 3.86 3.33 6.63
CA ILE A 3 3.84 2.05 5.91
C ILE A 3 3.14 1.00 6.79
N GLU A 4 2.24 0.23 6.18
CA GLU A 4 1.63 -0.97 6.74
C GLU A 4 1.84 -2.12 5.77
N PHE A 5 2.13 -3.32 6.27
CA PHE A 5 2.24 -4.50 5.42
C PHE A 5 1.69 -5.71 6.18
N GLY A 6 1.30 -6.74 5.43
CA GLY A 6 0.74 -7.94 6.00
C GLY A 6 0.27 -8.87 4.90
N ASN A 7 -0.53 -9.86 5.27
CA ASN A 7 -1.20 -10.75 4.33
C ASN A 7 -2.71 -10.72 4.61
N LEU A 8 -3.52 -10.66 3.56
CA LEU A 8 -4.98 -10.59 3.67
C LEU A 8 -5.58 -11.75 4.48
N ASP A 9 -4.99 -12.95 4.40
CA ASP A 9 -5.48 -14.13 5.13
C ASP A 9 -5.23 -14.06 6.64
N ASN A 10 -4.34 -13.15 7.07
CA ASN A 10 -4.00 -12.96 8.47
C ASN A 10 -4.75 -11.79 9.12
N LEU A 11 -5.59 -11.06 8.36
CA LEU A 11 -6.35 -9.94 8.89
C LEU A 11 -7.65 -10.41 9.55
N ASP A 12 -7.91 -9.91 10.75
CA ASP A 12 -9.25 -10.00 11.34
C ASP A 12 -10.20 -9.02 10.63
N THR A 13 -11.07 -9.56 9.78
CA THR A 13 -12.09 -8.77 9.06
C THR A 13 -13.41 -8.69 9.83
N ASN A 14 -13.44 -9.21 11.07
CA ASN A 14 -14.62 -9.30 11.93
C ASN A 14 -15.82 -9.96 11.22
N GLY A 15 -15.54 -10.98 10.40
CA GLY A 15 -16.54 -11.72 9.61
C GLY A 15 -17.11 -10.96 8.40
N THR A 16 -16.64 -9.76 8.09
CA THR A 16 -17.20 -8.92 7.02
C THR A 16 -16.49 -9.05 5.68
N GLY A 17 -15.25 -9.54 5.68
CA GLY A 17 -14.37 -9.53 4.51
C GLY A 17 -13.79 -8.14 4.17
N TRP A 18 -14.22 -7.06 4.85
CA TRP A 18 -13.67 -5.72 4.63
C TRP A 18 -12.34 -5.53 5.36
N PHE A 19 -11.31 -5.13 4.62
CA PHE A 19 -9.95 -4.88 5.15
C PHE A 19 -9.47 -3.43 4.96
N ILE A 20 -10.22 -2.61 4.23
CA ILE A 20 -10.10 -1.16 4.10
C ILE A 20 -11.49 -0.58 4.33
N GLY A 21 -11.62 0.45 5.16
CA GLY A 21 -12.92 1.03 5.47
C GLY A 21 -12.91 1.87 6.74
N PHE A 22 -14.08 2.06 7.35
CA PHE A 22 -14.27 2.94 8.52
C PHE A 22 -14.37 2.20 9.85
N SER A 23 -14.25 0.88 9.86
CA SER A 23 -14.37 0.08 11.07
C SER A 23 -13.05 -0.04 11.82
N ASP A 24 -13.09 -0.12 13.14
CA ASP A 24 -11.87 -0.18 13.96
C ASP A 24 -10.97 -1.39 13.64
N TRP A 25 -11.54 -2.53 13.23
CA TRP A 25 -10.75 -3.72 12.81
C TRP A 25 -9.93 -3.49 11.52
N THR A 26 -10.20 -2.42 10.78
CA THR A 26 -9.35 -2.03 9.62
C THR A 26 -8.08 -1.29 10.06
N LYS A 27 -7.96 -0.90 11.34
CA LYS A 27 -6.75 -0.31 11.89
C LYS A 27 -5.69 -1.39 12.04
N ALA A 28 -4.48 -1.15 11.52
CA ALA A 28 -3.35 -2.04 11.73
C ALA A 28 -2.85 -1.98 13.19
N ASP A 29 -2.96 -0.81 13.81
CA ASP A 29 -2.63 -0.60 15.22
C ASP A 29 -3.54 0.51 15.78
N PRO A 30 -4.50 0.18 16.64
CA PRO A 30 -5.41 1.16 17.24
C PRO A 30 -4.70 2.28 18.02
N ALA A 31 -3.45 2.08 18.46
CA ALA A 31 -2.67 3.09 19.16
C ALA A 31 -1.92 4.05 18.22
N LYS A 32 -1.84 3.76 16.91
CA LYS A 32 -1.21 4.65 15.93
C LYS A 32 -2.17 5.75 15.47
N ASP A 33 -1.63 6.97 15.37
CA ASP A 33 -2.33 8.11 14.78
C ASP A 33 -2.69 7.89 13.31
N VAL A 34 -1.81 7.21 12.56
CA VAL A 34 -2.01 6.89 11.15
C VAL A 34 -2.27 5.40 11.00
N ASN A 35 -3.49 5.09 10.55
CA ASN A 35 -3.90 3.78 10.08
C ASN A 35 -4.33 3.90 8.61
N LEU A 36 -3.50 3.40 7.70
CA LEU A 36 -3.61 3.60 6.26
C LEU A 36 -4.87 2.98 5.70
N ARG A 37 -5.25 1.80 6.17
CA ARG A 37 -6.47 1.11 5.73
C ARG A 37 -7.76 1.64 6.38
N PHE A 38 -7.65 2.49 7.40
CA PHE A 38 -8.78 3.06 8.11
C PHE A 38 -9.15 4.46 7.60
N ASN A 39 -10.38 4.67 7.17
CA ASN A 39 -10.95 5.96 6.80
C ASN A 39 -12.17 6.25 7.70
N PRO A 40 -12.07 7.20 8.66
CA PRO A 40 -13.16 7.54 9.57
C PRO A 40 -14.52 7.68 8.91
N HIS A 41 -15.58 7.27 9.63
CA HIS A 41 -16.95 7.47 9.19
C HIS A 41 -17.22 8.96 8.94
N GLY A 42 -17.82 9.29 7.79
CA GLY A 42 -18.08 10.66 7.37
C GLY A 42 -16.88 11.40 6.77
N GLN A 43 -15.67 10.82 6.76
CA GLN A 43 -14.55 11.40 6.03
C GLN A 43 -14.67 11.08 4.54
N GLU A 44 -14.83 12.11 3.73
CA GLU A 44 -14.79 11.99 2.26
C GLU A 44 -13.39 11.62 1.77
N PHE A 45 -13.31 10.93 0.64
CA PHE A 45 -12.07 10.71 -0.10
C PHE A 45 -12.29 10.96 -1.58
N SER A 46 -11.21 11.25 -2.29
CA SER A 46 -11.19 11.56 -3.71
C SER A 46 -10.10 10.76 -4.43
N ASN A 47 -10.01 10.92 -5.75
CA ASN A 47 -8.96 10.35 -6.59
C ASN A 47 -8.81 8.82 -6.43
N LEU A 48 -9.93 8.13 -6.20
CA LEU A 48 -9.95 6.67 -6.16
C LEU A 48 -9.54 6.14 -7.52
N SER A 49 -8.48 5.35 -7.52
CA SER A 49 -7.98 4.67 -8.71
C SER A 49 -7.56 3.27 -8.36
N ALA A 50 -7.82 2.33 -9.26
CA ALA A 50 -7.42 0.95 -9.12
C ALA A 50 -6.82 0.46 -10.43
N LYS A 51 -5.85 -0.44 -10.34
CA LYS A 51 -5.29 -1.14 -11.49
C LYS A 51 -4.97 -2.58 -11.13
N TRP A 52 -5.23 -3.46 -12.08
CA TRP A 52 -4.65 -4.78 -12.15
C TRP A 52 -3.47 -4.74 -13.11
N MET A 53 -2.34 -5.30 -12.71
CA MET A 53 -1.18 -5.30 -13.58
C MET A 53 -0.42 -6.60 -13.48
N HIS A 54 -0.21 -7.20 -14.65
CA HIS A 54 0.70 -8.32 -14.83
C HIS A 54 2.10 -7.78 -15.08
N HIS A 55 3.05 -8.32 -14.33
CA HIS A 55 4.41 -7.85 -14.20
C HIS A 55 5.40 -8.93 -14.62
N ILE A 56 6.34 -8.56 -15.48
CA ILE A 56 7.40 -9.45 -15.98
C ILE A 56 8.76 -8.98 -15.48
N VAL A 57 9.67 -9.94 -15.24
CA VAL A 57 11.03 -9.64 -14.78
C VAL A 57 11.74 -8.74 -15.79
N GLY A 58 12.48 -7.74 -15.28
CA GLY A 58 13.24 -6.79 -16.09
C GLY A 58 12.45 -5.55 -16.53
N GLU A 59 11.16 -5.45 -16.22
CA GLU A 59 10.44 -4.21 -16.48
C GLU A 59 10.92 -3.05 -15.60
N THR A 60 10.93 -1.84 -16.16
CA THR A 60 11.40 -0.62 -15.48
C THR A 60 10.28 0.33 -15.10
N ARG A 61 9.02 -0.04 -15.37
CA ARG A 61 7.85 0.81 -15.10
C ARG A 61 7.73 1.16 -13.62
N GLY A 62 8.27 0.35 -12.71
CA GLY A 62 8.28 0.58 -11.26
C GLY A 62 9.29 1.62 -10.78
N LEU A 63 10.22 2.07 -11.63
CA LEU A 63 11.29 2.99 -11.26
C LEU A 63 10.86 4.47 -11.39
N ASN A 64 11.57 5.36 -10.69
CA ASN A 64 11.42 6.82 -10.78
C ASN A 64 9.97 7.31 -10.64
N LYS A 65 9.20 6.69 -9.74
CA LYS A 65 7.82 7.11 -9.50
C LYS A 65 7.78 8.50 -8.88
N PRO A 66 6.76 9.31 -9.21
CA PRO A 66 6.49 10.51 -8.43
C PRO A 66 6.21 10.14 -6.97
N ILE A 67 6.53 11.06 -6.06
CA ILE A 67 6.20 10.91 -4.65
C ILE A 67 4.71 10.61 -4.46
N SER A 68 4.36 9.76 -3.50
CA SER A 68 2.96 9.42 -3.24
C SER A 68 2.20 10.65 -2.76
N TYR A 69 1.06 10.97 -3.39
CA TYR A 69 0.24 12.13 -3.02
C TYR A 69 -0.89 11.79 -2.03
N GLY A 70 -1.26 10.51 -1.95
CA GLY A 70 -2.32 9.98 -1.11
C GLY A 70 -1.96 8.64 -0.50
N ARG A 71 -2.97 7.87 -0.12
CA ARG A 71 -2.79 6.50 0.35
C ARG A 71 -2.77 5.57 -0.85
N THR A 72 -1.85 4.63 -0.85
CA THR A 72 -1.77 3.58 -1.86
C THR A 72 -1.62 2.24 -1.17
N ILE A 73 -2.27 1.20 -1.69
CA ILE A 73 -2.05 -0.19 -1.31
C ILE A 73 -1.78 -1.01 -2.55
N THR A 74 -0.78 -1.88 -2.49
CA THR A 74 -0.50 -2.89 -3.51
C THR A 74 -0.56 -4.26 -2.89
N MET A 75 -1.28 -5.19 -3.54
CA MET A 75 -1.46 -6.58 -3.14
C MET A 75 -0.91 -7.51 -4.22
N LEU A 76 -0.24 -8.59 -3.82
CA LEU A 76 0.13 -9.69 -4.69
C LEU A 76 -1.08 -10.62 -4.88
N MET A 77 -1.50 -10.80 -6.12
CA MET A 77 -2.69 -11.58 -6.47
C MET A 77 -2.37 -12.95 -7.07
N SER A 78 -1.14 -13.14 -7.58
CA SER A 78 -0.70 -14.42 -8.13
C SER A 78 -0.27 -15.40 -7.04
N ASP A 79 -0.50 -16.69 -7.25
CA ASP A 79 -0.14 -17.76 -6.30
C ASP A 79 1.38 -17.89 -6.11
N SER A 80 2.14 -17.52 -7.15
CA SER A 80 3.58 -17.35 -7.12
C SER A 80 3.96 -15.95 -7.61
N GLY A 81 5.10 -15.43 -7.16
CA GLY A 81 5.58 -14.13 -7.60
C GLY A 81 6.58 -13.51 -6.64
N GLY A 82 7.04 -12.33 -7.00
CA GLY A 82 8.02 -11.58 -6.22
C GLY A 82 7.98 -10.13 -6.65
N PHE A 83 7.22 -9.32 -5.89
CA PHE A 83 7.08 -7.90 -6.16
C PHE A 83 7.67 -7.12 -4.99
N ARG A 84 8.88 -6.59 -5.19
CA ARG A 84 9.60 -5.84 -4.16
C ARG A 84 9.32 -4.37 -4.31
N ILE A 85 9.01 -3.69 -3.22
CA ILE A 85 8.87 -2.24 -3.18
C ILE A 85 9.89 -1.69 -2.19
N GLU A 86 10.65 -0.71 -2.64
CA GLU A 86 11.51 0.10 -1.79
C GLU A 86 10.82 1.42 -1.49
N PHE A 87 11.01 1.92 -0.28
CA PHE A 87 10.48 3.19 0.20
C PHE A 87 11.60 4.04 0.79
N SER A 88 11.50 5.35 0.63
CA SER A 88 12.41 6.31 1.24
C SER A 88 11.69 7.63 1.55
N SER A 89 12.19 8.38 2.54
CA SER A 89 11.75 9.76 2.77
C SER A 89 12.43 10.75 1.82
N ARG A 90 13.44 10.27 1.06
CA ARG A 90 14.25 11.05 0.14
C ARG A 90 14.23 10.43 -1.28
N PRO A 91 14.40 11.25 -2.33
CA PRO A 91 14.39 10.74 -3.70
C PRO A 91 15.65 9.93 -4.08
N ASP A 92 16.69 9.94 -3.25
CA ASP A 92 17.97 9.28 -3.53
C ASP A 92 18.07 7.83 -3.04
N PHE A 93 17.06 7.32 -2.30
CA PHE A 93 17.01 5.95 -1.79
C PHE A 93 18.31 5.48 -1.11
N LYS A 94 18.96 6.39 -0.36
CA LYS A 94 20.19 6.06 0.37
C LYS A 94 19.89 5.49 1.76
N ALA A 95 20.68 4.49 2.14
CA ALA A 95 20.72 3.99 3.50
C ALA A 95 21.11 5.09 4.52
N PRO A 96 20.62 5.03 5.77
CA PRO A 96 19.72 4.00 6.32
C PRO A 96 18.23 4.28 6.08
N ASP A 97 17.87 5.30 5.28
CA ASP A 97 16.49 5.78 5.11
C ASP A 97 15.66 4.94 4.11
N THR A 98 16.25 3.90 3.53
CA THR A 98 15.59 3.01 2.57
C THR A 98 15.07 1.76 3.25
N HIS A 99 13.78 1.49 3.08
CA HIS A 99 13.10 0.31 3.59
C HIS A 99 12.58 -0.53 2.43
N ASN A 100 12.81 -1.84 2.47
CA ASN A 100 12.47 -2.74 1.37
C ASN A 100 11.50 -3.81 1.86
N TYR A 101 10.46 -4.07 1.08
CA TYR A 101 9.46 -5.09 1.37
C TYR A 101 9.20 -5.94 0.13
N LEU A 102 9.21 -7.25 0.29
CA LEU A 102 8.92 -8.20 -0.78
C LEU A 102 7.53 -8.80 -0.55
N LEU A 103 6.65 -8.67 -1.54
CA LEU A 103 5.41 -9.43 -1.61
C LEU A 103 5.73 -10.75 -2.33
N GLU A 104 5.54 -11.88 -1.67
CA GLU A 104 5.94 -13.20 -2.19
C GLU A 104 4.88 -14.30 -2.03
N LYS A 105 3.88 -14.09 -1.18
CA LYS A 105 2.71 -14.95 -1.03
C LYS A 105 1.47 -14.22 -1.54
N ARG A 106 0.56 -14.97 -2.16
CA ARG A 106 -0.75 -14.41 -2.53
C ARG A 106 -1.41 -13.77 -1.30
N GLY A 107 -2.01 -12.61 -1.51
CA GLY A 107 -2.61 -11.81 -0.45
C GLY A 107 -1.61 -10.97 0.33
N ASP A 108 -0.30 -11.09 0.11
CA ASP A 108 0.67 -10.14 0.67
C ASP A 108 0.33 -8.74 0.17
N PHE A 109 0.30 -7.78 1.08
CA PHE A 109 0.02 -6.40 0.77
C PHE A 109 0.99 -5.47 1.46
N ILE A 110 1.16 -4.31 0.85
CA ILE A 110 1.77 -3.16 1.48
C ILE A 110 0.96 -1.90 1.15
N ALA A 111 0.61 -1.15 2.18
CA ALA A 111 0.00 0.16 2.11
C ALA A 111 1.02 1.22 2.54
N TRP A 112 0.98 2.39 1.91
CA TRP A 112 1.79 3.53 2.29
C TRP A 112 1.02 4.85 2.15
N GLY A 113 1.44 5.84 2.93
CA GLY A 113 0.84 7.17 2.98
C GLY A 113 1.35 8.12 1.89
N ALA A 114 0.92 9.37 2.02
CA ALA A 114 1.43 10.47 1.21
C ALA A 114 2.87 10.81 1.61
N ASN A 115 3.57 11.56 0.76
CA ASN A 115 4.94 12.04 0.97
C ASN A 115 5.99 10.92 1.14
N VAL A 116 5.72 9.74 0.57
CA VAL A 116 6.65 8.61 0.53
C VAL A 116 7.16 8.39 -0.89
N TYR A 117 8.47 8.42 -1.08
CA TYR A 117 9.10 7.97 -2.32
C TYR A 117 9.07 6.46 -2.36
N HIS A 118 8.75 5.90 -3.53
CA HIS A 118 8.72 4.46 -3.71
C HIS A 118 9.21 4.05 -5.10
N GLN A 119 9.78 2.87 -5.19
CA GLN A 119 10.10 2.22 -6.45
C GLN A 119 9.84 0.73 -6.34
N ALA A 120 9.39 0.13 -7.44
CA ALA A 120 9.01 -1.27 -7.48
C ALA A 120 9.89 -2.07 -8.44
N PHE A 121 10.21 -3.29 -8.02
CA PHE A 121 11.05 -4.24 -8.73
C PHE A 121 10.31 -5.57 -8.85
N VAL A 122 10.33 -6.12 -10.06
CA VAL A 122 9.73 -7.43 -10.34
C VAL A 122 10.84 -8.46 -10.24
N GLU A 123 10.95 -9.08 -9.06
CA GLU A 123 11.93 -10.13 -8.77
C GLU A 123 11.51 -11.46 -9.42
N ARG A 124 10.20 -11.70 -9.46
CA ARG A 124 9.58 -12.83 -10.17
C ARG A 124 8.26 -12.36 -10.78
N GLU A 125 7.92 -12.93 -11.93
CA GLU A 125 6.67 -12.67 -12.64
C GLU A 125 5.48 -12.73 -11.67
N SER A 126 4.63 -11.71 -11.70
CA SER A 126 3.58 -11.54 -10.68
C SER A 126 2.40 -10.75 -11.22
N THR A 127 1.24 -10.91 -10.60
CA THR A 127 0.09 -10.04 -10.87
C THR A 127 -0.24 -9.26 -9.59
N THR A 128 -0.33 -7.95 -9.69
CA THR A 128 -0.67 -7.08 -8.56
C THR A 128 -2.01 -6.38 -8.75
N LEU A 129 -2.70 -6.11 -7.63
CA LEU A 129 -3.77 -5.14 -7.53
C LEU A 129 -3.26 -3.94 -6.75
N THR A 130 -3.25 -2.76 -7.36
CA THR A 130 -2.96 -1.51 -6.67
C THR A 130 -4.21 -0.66 -6.60
N MET A 131 -4.52 -0.13 -5.42
CA MET A 131 -5.52 0.92 -5.23
C MET A 131 -4.87 2.17 -4.64
N ARG A 132 -5.35 3.35 -5.04
CA ARG A 132 -4.95 4.64 -4.47
C ARG A 132 -6.18 5.49 -4.23
N TRP A 133 -6.15 6.24 -3.13
CA TRP A 133 -7.18 7.21 -2.77
C TRP A 133 -6.58 8.34 -1.92
N GLU A 134 -7.28 9.45 -1.87
CA GLU A 134 -6.88 10.64 -1.12
C GLU A 134 -7.98 11.01 -0.13
N PRO A 135 -7.79 10.76 1.17
CA PRO A 135 -8.70 11.28 2.19
C PRO A 135 -8.74 12.81 2.09
N SER A 136 -9.93 13.39 2.14
CA SER A 136 -10.11 14.84 2.24
C SER A 136 -9.36 15.35 3.48
N LYS A 137 -8.72 16.52 3.36
CA LYS A 137 -8.20 17.23 4.54
C LYS A 137 -9.40 17.56 5.42
N LYS A 138 -9.45 16.97 6.62
CA LYS A 138 -10.50 17.05 7.66
C LYS A 138 -11.66 17.99 7.32
N LEU A 139 -12.88 17.45 7.30
CA LEU A 139 -14.07 18.29 7.53
C LEU A 139 -13.86 19.01 8.88
N PRO A 140 -13.95 20.35 8.93
CA PRO A 140 -14.10 21.03 10.20
C PRO A 140 -15.42 20.58 10.80
N HIS A 141 -15.38 20.10 12.05
CA HIS A 141 -16.57 19.87 12.86
C HIS A 141 -17.35 21.16 13.06
#